data_AF-A0A2G4H9C3-F1
#
_entry.id   AF-A0A2G4H9C3-F1
#
_cell.length_a   1.000
_cell.length_b   1.000
_cell.length_c   1.000
_cell.angle_alpha   90.00
_cell.angle_beta   90.00
_cell.angle_gamma   90.00
#
_symmetry.space_group_name_H-M   'P 1'
#
loop_
_entity.id
_entity.type
_entity.pdbx_description
1 polymer ?
#
loop_
_entity_poly.entity_id
_entity_poly.type
_entity_poly.pdbx_seq_one_letter_code
_entity_poly.pdbx_strand_id
1 'polypeptide(L)'
;MLQKLDTVIVGLILGLLLPVISLFIYYFFTYESQLSFSEFINYFTTVHLFVAYVSLSCYMTNLPLFFLFIWKQKNEIARGVLFATMLYTAWVIYQKFL
;
A
#
# COMPACT_ATOMS: atom_id res chain seq x y z
N MET A 1 -9.52 26.03 5.50
CA MET A 1 -8.28 25.24 5.65
C MET A 1 -8.57 23.81 6.12
N LEU A 2 -9.39 23.62 7.17
CA LEU A 2 -9.71 22.29 7.75
C LEU A 2 -10.26 21.27 6.72
N GLN A 3 -11.28 21.64 5.93
CA GLN A 3 -11.88 20.73 4.92
C GLN A 3 -10.89 20.19 3.87
N LYS A 4 -9.83 20.94 3.54
CA LYS A 4 -8.80 20.48 2.60
C LYS A 4 -7.84 19.49 3.25
N LEU A 5 -7.50 19.72 4.52
CA LEU A 5 -6.68 18.81 5.31
C LEU A 5 -7.39 17.46 5.49
N ASP A 6 -8.69 17.50 5.78
CA ASP A 6 -9.52 16.29 5.91
C ASP A 6 -9.50 15.46 4.62
N THR A 7 -9.52 16.10 3.45
CA THR A 7 -9.46 15.38 2.16
C THR A 7 -8.08 14.79 1.87
N VAL A 8 -6.99 15.47 2.24
CA VAL A 8 -5.63 14.93 2.13
C VAL A 8 -5.45 13.73 3.07
N ILE A 9 -5.95 13.82 4.31
CA ILE A 9 -5.89 12.73 5.29
C ILE A 9 -6.67 11.51 4.79
N VAL A 10 -7.84 11.71 4.17
CA VAL A 10 -8.58 10.61 3.54
C VAL A 10 -7.75 9.92 2.45
N GLY A 11 -7.09 10.68 1.58
CA GLY A 11 -6.19 10.12 0.56
C GLY A 11 -5.02 9.35 1.16
N LEU A 12 -4.43 9.87 2.24
CA LEU A 12 -3.36 9.21 2.98
C LEU A 12 -3.82 7.85 3.53
N ILE A 13 -4.94 7.83 4.25
CA ILE A 13 -5.49 6.62 4.86
C ILE A 13 -5.80 5.58 3.79
N LEU A 14 -6.42 5.99 2.67
CA LEU A 14 -6.71 5.09 1.57
C LEU A 14 -5.43 4.52 0.93
N GLY A 15 -4.42 5.37 0.70
CA GLY A 15 -3.14 4.93 0.14
C GLY A 15 -2.31 4.04 1.07
N LEU A 16 -2.53 4.11 2.39
CA LEU A 16 -1.92 3.21 3.37
C LEU A 16 -2.69 1.90 3.53
N LEU A 17 -4.02 1.94 3.50
CA LEU A 17 -4.83 0.74 3.73
C LEU A 17 -4.90 -0.18 2.50
N LEU A 18 -4.95 0.37 1.29
CA LEU A 18 -5.12 -0.43 0.07
C LEU A 18 -4.02 -1.48 -0.16
N PRO A 19 -2.72 -1.16 -0.03
CA PRO A 19 -1.66 -2.16 -0.18
C PRO A 19 -1.74 -3.28 0.87
N VAL A 20 -2.16 -2.94 2.09
CA VAL A 20 -2.37 -3.89 3.18
C VAL A 20 -3.54 -4.82 2.88
N ILE A 21 -4.68 -4.26 2.45
CA ILE A 21 -5.86 -5.05 2.05
C ILE A 21 -5.50 -5.97 0.87
N SER A 22 -4.72 -5.48 -0.10
CA SER A 22 -4.26 -6.31 -1.22
C SER A 22 -3.44 -7.52 -0.76
N LEU A 23 -2.61 -7.36 0.28
CA LEU A 23 -1.83 -8.46 0.87
C LEU A 23 -2.74 -9.50 1.53
N PHE A 24 -3.75 -9.06 2.28
CA PHE A 24 -4.75 -9.96 2.88
C PHE A 24 -5.55 -10.71 1.82
N ILE A 25 -6.00 -10.02 0.76
CA ILE A 25 -6.70 -10.66 -0.36
C ILE A 25 -5.80 -11.73 -0.99
N TYR A 26 -4.54 -11.40 -1.27
CA TYR A 26 -3.61 -12.35 -1.88
C TYR A 26 -3.36 -13.58 -1.01
N TYR A 27 -3.23 -13.41 0.31
CA TYR A 27 -3.12 -14.51 1.26
C TYR A 27 -4.37 -15.40 1.22
N PHE A 28 -5.56 -14.81 1.34
CA PHE A 28 -6.83 -15.56 1.36
C PHE A 28 -7.03 -16.40 0.08
N PHE A 29 -6.73 -15.83 -1.08
CA PHE A 29 -6.94 -16.53 -2.35
C PHE A 29 -5.87 -17.57 -2.70
N THR A 30 -4.64 -17.42 -2.18
CA THR A 30 -3.49 -18.23 -2.64
C THR A 30 -3.00 -19.22 -1.60
N TYR A 31 -2.96 -18.83 -0.31
CA TYR A 31 -2.22 -19.55 0.73
C TYR A 31 -3.06 -19.96 1.95
N GLU A 32 -4.32 -19.50 2.06
CA GLU A 32 -5.20 -19.81 3.21
C GLU A 32 -5.29 -21.32 3.50
N SER A 33 -5.29 -22.15 2.45
CA SER A 33 -5.41 -23.61 2.58
C SER A 33 -4.10 -24.31 2.95
N GLN A 34 -2.95 -23.62 2.89
CA GLN A 34 -1.62 -24.21 3.01
C GLN A 34 -0.83 -23.70 4.22
N LEU A 35 -1.00 -22.43 4.58
CA LEU A 35 -0.20 -21.76 5.59
C LEU A 35 -1.11 -20.90 6.46
N SER A 36 -0.87 -20.89 7.77
CA SER A 36 -1.45 -19.85 8.64
C SER A 36 -0.87 -18.47 8.27
N PHE A 37 -1.58 -17.40 8.61
CA PHE A 37 -1.13 -16.03 8.28
C PHE A 37 0.25 -15.71 8.88
N SER A 38 0.54 -16.21 10.08
CA SER A 38 1.85 -16.09 10.71
C SER A 38 2.94 -16.79 9.90
N GLU A 39 2.69 -18.01 9.43
CA GLU A 39 3.65 -18.77 8.64
C GLU A 39 3.84 -18.16 7.26
N PHE A 40 2.78 -17.62 6.64
CA PHE A 40 2.85 -16.88 5.39
C PHE A 40 3.77 -15.66 5.50
N ILE A 41 3.62 -14.84 6.54
CA ILE A 41 4.49 -13.67 6.76
C ILE A 41 5.94 -14.10 7.02
N ASN A 42 6.15 -15.14 7.83
CA ASN A 42 7.51 -15.67 8.08
C ASN A 42 8.15 -16.20 6.80
N TYR A 43 7.40 -16.96 6.00
CA TYR A 43 7.86 -17.47 4.71
C TYR A 43 8.21 -16.32 3.75
N PHE A 44 7.32 -15.34 3.59
CA PHE A 44 7.58 -14.17 2.73
C PHE A 44 8.79 -13.35 3.15
N THR A 45 9.00 -13.23 4.46
CA THR A 45 10.15 -12.50 5.02
C THR A 45 11.45 -13.29 4.83
N THR A 46 11.41 -14.61 5.04
CA THR A 46 12.58 -15.50 4.89
C THR A 46 13.07 -15.57 3.44
N VAL A 47 12.16 -15.53 2.47
CA VAL A 47 12.52 -15.56 1.03
C VAL A 47 12.86 -14.15 0.50
N HIS A 48 12.92 -13.12 1.36
CA HIS A 48 13.10 -11.70 0.99
C HIS A 48 12.08 -11.16 -0.04
N LEU A 49 10.99 -11.90 -0.28
CA LEU A 49 9.94 -11.50 -1.21
C LEU A 49 9.00 -10.46 -0.61
N PHE A 50 8.96 -10.35 0.72
CA PHE A 50 8.09 -9.41 1.42
C PHE A 50 8.27 -7.96 0.94
N VAL A 51 9.51 -7.47 0.87
CA VAL A 51 9.80 -6.09 0.44
C VAL A 51 9.43 -5.87 -1.03
N ALA A 52 9.71 -6.85 -1.89
CA ALA A 52 9.34 -6.81 -3.30
C ALA A 52 7.81 -6.81 -3.49
N TYR A 53 7.11 -7.63 -2.72
CA TYR A 53 5.65 -7.70 -2.74
C TYR A 53 5.01 -6.40 -2.26
N VAL A 54 5.45 -5.83 -1.13
CA VAL A 54 4.93 -4.55 -0.62
C VAL A 54 5.17 -3.42 -1.61
N SER A 55 6.34 -3.42 -2.26
CA SER A 55 6.63 -2.45 -3.33
C SER A 55 5.64 -2.61 -4.48
N LEU A 56 5.49 -3.84 -4.99
CA LEU A 56 4.61 -4.13 -6.11
C LEU A 56 3.15 -3.81 -5.79
N SER A 57 2.65 -4.21 -4.61
CA SER A 57 1.28 -3.95 -4.19
C SER A 57 1.01 -2.46 -4.06
N CYS A 58 1.94 -1.69 -3.46
CA CYS A 58 1.83 -0.24 -3.38
C CYS A 58 1.73 0.40 -4.78
N TYR A 59 2.58 0.01 -5.73
CA TYR A 59 2.49 0.52 -7.10
C TYR A 59 1.19 0.10 -7.78
N MET A 60 0.78 -1.16 -7.66
CA MET A 60 -0.42 -1.69 -8.31
C MET A 60 -1.72 -1.11 -7.75
N THR A 61 -1.79 -0.78 -6.46
CA THR A 61 -3.00 -0.21 -5.86
C THR A 61 -3.02 1.32 -5.88
N ASN A 62 -1.90 1.97 -5.53
CA ASN A 62 -1.90 3.41 -5.30
C ASN A 62 -1.80 4.22 -6.59
N LEU A 63 -1.13 3.73 -7.66
CA LEU A 63 -1.12 4.45 -8.94
C LEU A 63 -2.51 4.57 -9.58
N PRO A 64 -3.27 3.46 -9.76
CA PRO A 64 -4.61 3.55 -10.34
C PRO A 64 -5.53 4.44 -9.51
N LEU A 65 -5.43 4.34 -8.17
CA LEU A 65 -6.20 5.17 -7.25
C LEU A 65 -5.84 6.66 -7.39
N PHE A 66 -4.55 6.97 -7.51
CA PHE A 66 -4.06 8.33 -7.75
C PHE A 66 -4.63 8.91 -9.05
N PHE A 67 -4.54 8.18 -10.17
CA PHE A 67 -5.11 8.62 -11.45
C PHE A 67 -6.63 8.78 -11.39
N LEU A 68 -7.33 7.86 -10.73
CA LEU A 68 -8.78 7.94 -10.54
C LEU A 68 -9.19 9.22 -9.80
N PHE A 69 -8.46 9.61 -8.75
CA PHE A 69 -8.74 10.83 -8.01
C PHE A 69 -8.40 12.10 -8.79
N ILE A 70 -7.35 12.08 -9.63
CA ILE A 70 -7.06 13.18 -10.56
C ILE A 70 -8.20 13.35 -11.56
N TRP A 71 -8.67 12.27 -12.18
CA TRP A 71 -9.78 12.33 -13.15
C TRP A 71 -11.08 12.84 -12.53
N LYS A 72 -11.34 12.53 -11.26
CA LYS A 72 -12.49 13.06 -10.50
C LYS A 72 -12.28 14.49 -9.97
N GLN A 73 -11.22 15.19 -10.39
CA GLN A 73 -10.84 16.53 -9.92
C GLN A 73 -10.66 16.61 -8.38
N LYS A 74 -10.33 15.49 -7.73
CA LYS A 74 -10.07 15.40 -6.28
C LYS A 74 -8.57 15.47 -5.99
N ASN A 75 -7.95 16.57 -6.41
CA ASN A 75 -6.49 16.76 -6.33
C ASN A 75 -5.94 16.68 -4.90
N GLU A 76 -6.70 17.12 -3.89
CA GLU A 76 -6.26 17.03 -2.49
C GLU A 76 -6.19 15.58 -1.99
N ILE A 77 -7.14 14.72 -2.40
CA ILE A 77 -7.11 13.28 -2.08
C ILE A 77 -5.94 12.62 -2.83
N ALA A 78 -5.76 12.96 -4.10
CA ALA A 78 -4.64 12.44 -4.89
C ALA A 78 -3.28 12.79 -4.26
N ARG A 79 -3.12 14.00 -3.69
CA ARG A 79 -1.92 14.37 -2.92
C ARG A 79 -1.70 13.48 -1.70
N GLY A 80 -2.77 13.16 -0.97
CA GLY A 80 -2.71 12.22 0.15
C GLY A 80 -2.23 10.82 -0.25
N VAL A 81 -2.77 10.28 -1.35
CA VAL A 81 -2.37 8.97 -1.90
C VAL A 81 -0.90 8.98 -2.35
N LEU A 82 -0.47 10.06 -3.00
CA LEU A 82 0.91 10.23 -3.42
C LEU A 82 1.85 10.27 -2.21
N PHE A 83 1.47 10.99 -1.15
CA PHE A 83 2.25 11.04 0.08
C PHE A 83 2.34 9.68 0.77
N ALA A 84 1.26 8.90 0.81
CA ALA A 84 1.30 7.51 1.30
C ALA A 84 2.27 6.63 0.48
N THR A 85 2.28 6.79 -0.85
CA THR A 85 3.24 6.10 -1.74
C THR A 85 4.69 6.50 -1.43
N MET A 86 4.95 7.77 -1.15
CA MET A 86 6.27 8.24 -0.73
C MET A 86 6.71 7.62 0.60
N LEU A 87 5.80 7.50 1.57
CA LEU A 87 6.07 6.84 2.86
C LEU A 87 6.44 5.36 2.67
N TYR A 88 5.68 4.63 1.85
CA TYR A 88 6.02 3.23 1.52
C TYR A 88 7.37 3.13 0.83
N THR A 89 7.66 4.03 -0.12
CA THR A 89 8.94 4.05 -0.83
C THR A 89 10.09 4.28 0.14
N ALA A 90 9.96 5.24 1.07
CA ALA A 90 10.96 5.48 2.10
C ALA A 90 11.17 4.25 3.00
N TRP A 91 10.09 3.57 3.39
CA TRP A 91 10.15 2.34 4.19
C TRP A 91 10.82 1.19 3.42
N VAL A 92 10.46 0.95 2.15
CA VAL A 92 11.09 -0.06 1.29
C VAL A 92 12.59 0.19 1.13
N ILE A 93 12.97 1.46 0.91
CA ILE A 93 14.38 1.85 0.83
C ILE A 93 15.09 1.54 2.15
N TYR A 94 14.50 1.94 3.28
CA TYR A 94 15.05 1.65 4.61
C TYR A 94 15.27 0.14 4.82
N GLN A 95 14.31 -0.70 4.45
CA GLN A 95 14.42 -2.16 4.55
C GLN A 95 15.50 -2.76 3.63
N LYS A 96 15.79 -2.12 2.50
CA LYS A 96 16.83 -2.60 1.56
C LYS A 96 18.25 -2.33 2.06
N PHE A 97 18.43 -1.31 2.90
CA PHE A 97 19.73 -0.92 3.46
C PHE A 97 20.02 -1.53 4.85
N LEU A 98 19.06 -2.25 5.43
CA LEU A 98 19.20 -3.04 6.65
C LEU A 98 19.68 -4.46 6.31
#